data_AF-A0A1V5DYJ1-F1
#
_entry.id   AF-A0A1V5DYJ1-F1
#
_cell.length_a   1.000
_cell.length_b   1.000
_cell.length_c   1.000
_cell.angle_alpha   90.00
_cell.angle_beta   90.00
_cell.angle_gamma   90.00
#
_symmetry.space_group_name_H-M   'P 1'
#
loop_
_entity.id
_entity.type
_entity.pdbx_description
1 polymer ?
#
loop_
_entity_poly.entity_id
_entity_poly.type
_entity_poly.pdbx_seq_one_letter_code
_entity_poly.pdbx_strand_id
1 'polypeptide(L)'
;MKVLKMKFGGSGEKVDAFGIRFYGDMDQKSEKLGTISEIRSSADDSSALKHKRITLWFIMERIRPYEKISDLLAMLVKILKKERYEIVFSSVDELVDTSAAEYADKPESEFPPSDRMHGYNASRGFSVTAEKNDDATKFSIEEIRTIRDLAVNFGWVVYKRPLAHIPG
;
A
#
# COMPACT_ATOMS: atom_id res chain seq x y z
N MET A 1 -19.70 8.73 0.77
CA MET A 1 -18.71 7.64 0.54
C MET A 1 -17.88 7.46 1.79
N LYS A 2 -17.62 6.21 2.21
CA LYS A 2 -16.81 5.91 3.40
C LYS A 2 -15.40 5.49 3.00
N VAL A 3 -14.43 5.76 3.88
CA VAL A 3 -13.07 5.22 3.80
C VAL A 3 -12.75 4.45 5.06
N LEU A 4 -12.51 3.14 4.93
CA LEU A 4 -12.08 2.28 6.03
C LEU A 4 -10.58 2.14 5.94
N LYS A 5 -9.92 2.49 7.05
CA LYS A 5 -8.46 2.47 7.17
C LYS A 5 -8.07 1.39 8.15
N MET A 6 -7.09 0.58 7.75
CA MET A 6 -6.41 -0.36 8.63
C MET A 6 -4.92 -0.08 8.56
N LYS A 7 -4.25 -0.12 9.71
CA LYS A 7 -2.81 0.10 9.82
C LYS A 7 -2.17 -0.99 10.67
N PHE A 8 -0.98 -1.42 10.26
CA PHE A 8 -0.21 -2.45 10.93
C PHE A 8 1.23 -1.97 11.12
N GLY A 9 1.88 -2.34 12.22
CA GLY A 9 3.28 -2.04 12.49
C GLY A 9 3.51 -0.82 13.37
N GLY A 10 4.52 0.00 13.05
CA GLY A 10 4.91 1.17 13.83
C GLY A 10 4.15 2.46 13.47
N SER A 11 4.41 3.51 14.25
CA SER A 11 4.02 4.89 13.94
C SER A 11 5.26 5.78 13.83
N GLY A 12 5.25 6.72 12.87
CA GLY A 12 6.43 7.54 12.52
C GLY A 12 6.93 7.28 11.10
N GLU A 13 7.96 8.03 10.69
CA GLU A 13 8.54 8.00 9.33
C GLU A 13 9.62 6.94 9.13
N LYS A 14 10.14 6.34 10.21
CA LYS A 14 11.19 5.31 10.14
C LYS A 14 10.77 4.04 10.87
N VAL A 15 9.72 3.42 10.36
CA VAL A 15 9.15 2.20 10.93
C VAL A 15 8.70 1.24 9.84
N ASP A 16 8.74 -0.06 10.14
CA ASP A 16 8.02 -1.04 9.34
C ASP A 16 6.51 -0.85 9.58
N ALA A 17 5.78 -0.51 8.54
CA ALA A 17 4.34 -0.35 8.60
C ALA A 17 3.69 -0.64 7.25
N PHE A 18 2.48 -1.15 7.27
CA PHE A 18 1.64 -1.19 6.09
C PHE A 18 0.22 -0.81 6.44
N GLY A 19 -0.57 -0.50 5.41
CA GLY A 19 -1.97 -0.21 5.62
C GLY A 19 -2.81 -0.43 4.39
N ILE A 20 -4.10 -0.41 4.66
CA ILE A 20 -5.16 -0.68 3.71
C ILE A 20 -6.15 0.47 3.79
N ARG A 21 -6.57 0.97 2.65
CA ARG A 21 -7.69 1.92 2.54
C ARG A 21 -8.72 1.31 1.61
N PHE A 22 -9.95 1.16 2.08
CA PHE A 22 -11.10 0.78 1.26
C PHE A 22 -11.90 2.03 0.94
N TYR A 23 -12.15 2.31 -0.34
CA TYR A 23 -12.95 3.43 -0.81
C TYR A 23 -14.21 2.89 -1.47
N GLY A 24 -15.36 3.16 -0.84
CA GLY A 24 -16.66 2.68 -1.30
C GLY A 24 -17.68 2.68 -0.19
N ASP A 25 -18.89 2.22 -0.49
CA ASP A 25 -19.87 1.96 0.55
C ASP A 25 -19.53 0.68 1.30
N MET A 26 -19.99 0.57 2.54
CA MET A 26 -19.64 -0.55 3.40
C MET A 26 -20.84 -1.07 4.15
N ASP A 27 -20.79 -2.34 4.51
CA ASP A 27 -21.81 -2.90 5.37
C ASP A 27 -21.73 -2.33 6.79
N GLN A 28 -22.88 -2.10 7.44
CA GLN A 28 -22.94 -1.43 8.76
C GLN A 28 -22.13 -2.17 9.83
N LYS A 29 -21.83 -3.44 9.62
CA LYS A 29 -21.03 -4.27 10.53
C LYS A 29 -19.51 -4.14 10.31
N SER A 30 -19.05 -3.55 9.21
CA SER A 30 -17.61 -3.40 8.91
C SER A 30 -16.93 -2.28 9.69
N GLU A 31 -17.71 -1.42 10.34
CA GLU A 31 -17.21 -0.28 11.14
C GLU A 31 -16.35 -0.74 12.32
N LYS A 32 -16.48 -1.99 12.75
CA LYS A 32 -15.68 -2.59 13.83
C LYS A 32 -14.30 -3.09 13.37
N LEU A 33 -13.98 -3.06 12.07
CA LEU A 33 -12.76 -3.66 11.52
C LEU A 33 -11.58 -2.68 11.44
N GLY A 34 -11.81 -1.38 11.64
CA GLY A 34 -10.79 -0.34 11.53
C GLY A 34 -11.41 1.04 11.69
N THR A 35 -10.65 2.08 11.36
CA THR A 35 -11.11 3.47 11.50
C THR A 35 -11.85 3.92 10.24
N ILE A 36 -13.07 4.42 10.39
CA ILE A 36 -13.85 4.98 9.28
C ILE A 36 -13.75 6.50 9.25
N SER A 37 -13.53 7.05 8.07
CA SER A 37 -13.69 8.48 7.78
C SER A 37 -14.73 8.65 6.68
N GLU A 38 -15.59 9.65 6.79
CA GLU A 38 -16.47 10.04 5.69
C GLU A 38 -15.75 11.04 4.79
N ILE A 39 -15.79 10.78 3.48
CA ILE A 39 -15.43 11.81 2.49
C ILE A 39 -16.70 12.61 2.21
N ARG A 40 -16.73 13.85 2.68
CA ARG A 40 -17.70 14.86 2.22
C ARG A 40 -17.19 15.40 0.90
N SER A 41 -17.66 14.86 -0.21
CA SER A 41 -17.40 15.43 -1.53
C SER A 41 -18.01 16.83 -1.60
N SER A 42 -17.26 17.81 -2.09
CA SER A 42 -17.84 19.08 -2.50
C SER A 42 -18.74 18.85 -3.73
N ALA A 43 -19.74 19.71 -3.95
CA ALA A 43 -20.77 19.51 -4.97
C ALA A 43 -20.23 19.44 -6.42
N ASP A 44 -18.96 19.79 -6.65
CA ASP A 44 -18.30 19.76 -7.97
C ASP A 44 -17.43 18.51 -8.22
N ASP A 45 -17.16 17.67 -7.22
CA ASP A 45 -16.44 16.40 -7.41
C ASP A 45 -17.42 15.26 -7.71
N SER A 46 -18.17 15.39 -8.81
CA SER A 46 -19.16 14.39 -9.25
C SER A 46 -18.52 13.17 -9.94
N SER A 47 -17.41 12.66 -9.44
CA SER A 47 -17.05 11.25 -9.67
C SER A 47 -17.31 10.48 -8.39
N ALA A 48 -18.59 10.21 -8.11
CA ALA A 48 -18.91 9.06 -7.26
C ALA A 48 -18.12 7.88 -7.83
N LEU A 49 -17.25 7.28 -7.02
CA LEU A 49 -16.50 6.10 -7.45
C LEU A 49 -17.51 5.08 -8.00
N LYS A 50 -17.48 4.85 -9.32
CA LYS A 50 -18.39 3.90 -9.96
C LYS A 50 -18.15 2.48 -9.44
N HIS A 51 -16.91 2.20 -9.04
CA HIS A 51 -16.51 0.91 -8.48
C HIS A 51 -15.70 1.07 -7.18
N LYS A 52 -15.71 0.01 -6.39
CA LYS A 52 -14.94 -0.13 -5.16
C LYS A 52 -13.44 -0.06 -5.43
N ARG A 53 -12.69 0.70 -4.63
CA ARG A 53 -11.23 0.77 -4.71
C ARG A 53 -10.56 0.37 -3.41
N ILE A 54 -9.35 -0.16 -3.53
CA ILE A 54 -8.45 -0.37 -2.41
C ILE A 54 -7.10 0.31 -2.69
N THR A 55 -6.49 0.87 -1.65
CA THR A 55 -5.07 1.22 -1.66
C THR A 55 -4.35 0.38 -0.62
N LEU A 56 -3.29 -0.30 -1.05
CA LEU A 56 -2.34 -0.99 -0.18
C LEU A 56 -1.02 -0.23 -0.24
N TRP A 57 -0.44 0.07 0.93
CA TRP A 57 0.86 0.74 1.02
C TRP A 57 1.74 0.03 2.03
N PHE A 58 3.04 -0.01 1.75
CA PHE A 58 4.07 -0.66 2.56
C PHE A 58 5.25 0.30 2.73
N ILE A 59 5.68 0.51 3.97
CA ILE A 59 6.81 1.35 4.36
C ILE A 59 7.75 0.52 5.24
N MET A 60 9.04 0.68 5.00
CA MET A 60 10.10 -0.05 5.68
C MET A 60 10.91 0.90 6.55
N GLU A 61 11.35 0.40 7.71
CA GLU A 61 12.22 1.17 8.61
C GLU A 61 13.51 1.61 7.90
N ARG A 62 14.06 0.75 7.05
CA ARG A 62 15.32 0.97 6.33
C ARG A 62 15.10 0.98 4.83
N ILE A 63 15.83 1.86 4.13
CA ILE A 63 15.94 1.83 2.67
C ILE A 63 16.36 0.44 2.19
N ARG A 64 15.85 0.05 1.02
CA ARG A 64 16.24 -1.18 0.32
C ARG A 64 16.62 -0.85 -1.12
N PRO A 65 17.43 -1.69 -1.77
CA PRO A 65 17.61 -1.69 -3.22
C PRO A 65 16.31 -1.47 -4.00
N TYR A 66 16.33 -0.54 -4.95
CA TYR A 66 15.17 -0.23 -5.80
C TYR A 66 14.61 -1.48 -6.49
N GLU A 67 15.47 -2.37 -6.99
CA GLU A 67 15.06 -3.62 -7.62
C GLU A 67 14.23 -4.49 -6.67
N LYS A 68 14.66 -4.62 -5.41
CA LYS A 68 13.92 -5.38 -4.40
C LYS A 68 12.54 -4.79 -4.13
N ILE A 69 12.41 -3.46 -4.09
CA ILE A 69 11.12 -2.79 -3.92
C ILE A 69 10.24 -3.00 -5.16
N SER A 70 10.82 -2.87 -6.35
CA SER A 70 10.13 -3.08 -7.63
C SER A 70 9.60 -4.50 -7.78
N ASP A 71 10.37 -5.51 -7.35
CA ASP A 71 9.96 -6.91 -7.37
C ASP A 71 8.79 -7.18 -6.41
N LEU A 72 8.83 -6.58 -5.21
CA LEU A 72 7.71 -6.65 -4.26
C LEU A 72 6.47 -5.97 -4.85
N LEU A 73 6.62 -4.79 -5.44
CA LEU A 73 5.51 -4.10 -6.11
C LEU A 73 4.90 -4.95 -7.24
N ALA A 74 5.74 -5.53 -8.09
CA ALA A 74 5.30 -6.42 -9.17
C ALA A 74 4.60 -7.68 -8.64
N MET A 75 5.06 -8.23 -7.52
CA MET A 75 4.43 -9.36 -6.84
C MET A 75 3.04 -8.99 -6.31
N LEU A 76 2.91 -7.84 -5.65
CA LEU A 76 1.62 -7.35 -5.14
C LEU A 76 0.62 -7.12 -6.27
N VAL A 77 1.06 -6.49 -7.37
CA VAL A 77 0.24 -6.28 -8.56
C VAL A 77 -0.28 -7.60 -9.12
N LYS A 78 0.58 -8.63 -9.22
CA LYS A 78 0.17 -9.96 -9.68
C LYS A 78 -0.87 -10.60 -8.75
N ILE A 79 -0.71 -10.46 -7.44
CA ILE A 79 -1.66 -10.96 -6.44
C ILE A 79 -3.02 -10.27 -6.60
N LEU A 80 -3.04 -8.94 -6.69
CA LEU A 80 -4.28 -8.17 -6.85
C LEU A 80 -5.02 -8.51 -8.15
N LYS A 81 -4.30 -8.69 -9.26
CA LYS A 81 -4.88 -9.13 -10.53
C LYS A 81 -5.55 -10.51 -10.43
N LYS A 82 -4.98 -11.44 -9.65
CA LYS A 82 -5.62 -12.75 -9.39
C LYS A 82 -6.94 -12.61 -8.63
N GLU A 83 -7.03 -11.62 -7.75
CA GLU A 83 -8.26 -11.26 -7.03
C GLU A 83 -9.25 -10.40 -7.84
N ARG A 84 -9.05 -10.30 -9.17
CA ARG A 84 -9.87 -9.52 -10.11
C ARG A 84 -9.89 -8.02 -9.81
N TYR A 85 -8.77 -7.50 -9.30
CA TYR A 85 -8.54 -6.06 -9.21
C TYR A 85 -7.75 -5.58 -10.44
N GLU A 86 -8.21 -4.48 -11.02
CA GLU A 86 -7.49 -3.73 -12.03
C GLU A 86 -6.63 -2.66 -11.37
N ILE A 87 -5.37 -2.54 -11.78
CA ILE A 87 -4.47 -1.56 -11.18
C ILE A 87 -4.76 -0.19 -11.78
N VAL A 88 -5.19 0.76 -10.94
CA VAL A 88 -5.40 2.16 -11.33
C VAL A 88 -4.07 2.90 -11.29
N PHE A 89 -3.30 2.68 -10.22
CA PHE A 89 -2.03 3.35 -9.99
C PHE A 89 -1.11 2.49 -9.11
N SER A 90 0.19 2.60 -9.33
CA SER A 90 1.23 2.01 -8.49
C SER A 90 2.41 2.96 -8.37
N SER A 91 3.02 3.04 -7.20
CA SER A 91 4.21 3.85 -6.95
C SER A 91 5.28 3.09 -6.19
N VAL A 92 6.53 3.46 -6.46
CA VAL A 92 7.65 3.28 -5.54
C VAL A 92 7.79 4.60 -4.78
N ASP A 93 7.77 4.53 -3.46
CA ASP A 93 7.68 5.68 -2.57
C ASP A 93 9.03 5.94 -1.88
N GLU A 94 9.28 7.18 -1.47
CA GLU A 94 10.52 7.57 -0.76
C GLU A 94 11.79 7.12 -1.51
N LEU A 95 11.89 7.46 -2.80
CA LEU A 95 13.07 7.22 -3.62
C LEU A 95 14.27 8.01 -3.08
N VAL A 96 15.44 7.38 -3.06
CA VAL A 96 16.67 7.90 -2.47
C VAL A 96 17.87 7.74 -3.42
N ASP A 97 18.67 8.81 -3.52
CA ASP A 97 19.98 8.81 -4.17
C ASP A 97 21.06 8.37 -3.18
N THR A 98 21.56 7.12 -3.27
CA THR A 98 22.63 6.70 -2.35
C THR A 98 24.01 7.22 -2.73
N SER A 99 24.15 8.00 -3.81
CA SER A 99 25.39 8.76 -4.08
C SER A 99 25.48 10.07 -3.27
N ALA A 100 24.38 10.48 -2.63
CA ALA A 100 24.36 11.66 -1.78
C ALA A 100 25.21 11.47 -0.50
N ALA A 101 25.78 12.58 -0.01
CA ALA A 101 26.70 12.57 1.14
C ALA A 101 26.09 11.95 2.42
N GLU A 102 24.77 12.00 2.59
CA GLU A 102 24.06 11.41 3.72
C GLU A 102 24.08 9.86 3.74
N TYR A 103 24.52 9.21 2.66
CA TYR A 103 24.72 7.76 2.56
C TYR A 103 26.18 7.36 2.39
N ALA A 104 27.14 8.27 2.59
CA ALA A 104 28.57 7.97 2.44
C ALA A 104 29.07 6.84 3.35
N ASP A 105 28.36 6.54 4.44
CA ASP A 105 28.61 5.44 5.38
C ASP A 105 28.03 4.08 4.93
N LYS A 106 27.29 4.05 3.81
CA LYS A 106 26.69 2.84 3.22
C LYS A 106 27.21 2.71 1.79
N PRO A 107 28.16 1.81 1.53
CA PRO A 107 28.84 1.78 0.25
C PRO A 107 27.85 1.51 -0.89
N GLU A 108 27.98 2.25 -1.98
CA GLU A 108 27.11 2.16 -3.16
C GLU A 108 27.00 0.73 -3.70
N SER A 109 28.04 -0.09 -3.52
CA SER A 109 28.08 -1.51 -3.87
C SER A 109 27.02 -2.39 -3.19
N GLU A 110 26.40 -1.92 -2.10
CA GLU A 110 25.26 -2.60 -1.46
C GLU A 110 23.93 -2.36 -2.19
N PHE A 111 23.91 -1.45 -3.17
CA PHE A 111 22.74 -1.08 -3.96
C PHE A 111 22.96 -1.42 -5.44
N PRO A 112 21.89 -1.71 -6.19
CA PRO A 112 21.98 -1.99 -7.62
C PRO A 112 22.46 -0.75 -8.38
N PRO A 113 23.09 -0.93 -9.56
CA PRO A 113 23.52 0.17 -10.42
C PRO A 113 22.34 1.12 -10.73
N SER A 114 22.63 2.41 -10.92
CA SER A 114 21.64 3.50 -11.09
C SER A 114 20.88 3.50 -12.43
N ASP A 115 20.90 2.39 -13.17
CA ASP A 115 20.44 2.30 -14.56
C ASP A 115 18.91 2.45 -14.74
N ARG A 116 18.12 2.38 -13.65
CA ARG A 116 16.65 2.38 -13.73
C ARG A 116 15.95 3.72 -13.48
N MET A 117 16.56 4.68 -12.78
CA MET A 117 16.02 6.03 -12.57
C MET A 117 17.19 6.95 -12.20
N HIS A 118 17.61 7.84 -13.10
CA HIS A 118 18.75 8.75 -12.86
C HIS A 118 18.64 9.43 -11.49
N GLY A 119 19.63 9.21 -10.63
CA GLY A 119 19.70 9.81 -9.29
C GLY A 119 18.93 9.08 -8.19
N TYR A 120 18.34 7.90 -8.42
CA TYR A 120 17.69 7.13 -7.35
C TYR A 120 17.91 5.62 -7.52
N ASN A 121 18.42 4.96 -6.47
CA ASN A 121 18.74 3.52 -6.50
C ASN A 121 18.25 2.75 -5.26
N ALA A 122 17.64 3.44 -4.29
CA ALA A 122 17.01 2.85 -3.12
C ALA A 122 15.63 3.46 -2.85
N SER A 123 14.81 2.75 -2.08
CA SER A 123 13.48 3.22 -1.67
C SER A 123 13.07 2.63 -0.32
N ARG A 124 12.13 3.29 0.37
CA ARG A 124 11.59 2.85 1.66
C ARG A 124 10.18 2.29 1.57
N GLY A 125 9.51 2.39 0.42
CA GLY A 125 8.13 1.97 0.34
C GLY A 125 7.59 1.83 -1.07
N PHE A 126 6.37 1.34 -1.14
CA PHE A 126 5.62 1.23 -2.37
C PHE A 126 4.13 1.16 -2.06
N SER A 127 3.33 1.55 -3.05
CA SER A 127 1.88 1.50 -2.94
C SER A 127 1.20 1.06 -4.23
N VAL A 128 0.01 0.49 -4.09
CA VAL A 128 -0.86 0.12 -5.20
C VAL A 128 -2.28 0.55 -4.88
N THR A 129 -2.89 1.29 -5.80
CA THR A 129 -4.33 1.53 -5.81
C THR A 129 -4.95 0.72 -6.93
N ALA A 130 -5.95 -0.08 -6.57
CA ALA A 130 -6.61 -0.98 -7.47
C ALA A 130 -8.13 -0.89 -7.33
N GLU A 131 -8.83 -1.15 -8.42
CA GLU A 131 -10.26 -1.07 -8.56
C GLU A 131 -10.83 -2.46 -8.81
N LYS A 132 -11.91 -2.80 -8.10
CA LYS A 132 -12.61 -4.07 -8.30
C LYS A 132 -13.48 -3.92 -9.54
N ASN A 133 -13.30 -4.79 -10.53
CA ASN A 133 -14.12 -4.79 -11.74
C ASN A 133 -15.38 -5.66 -11.50
N ASP A 134 -16.26 -5.17 -10.62
CA ASP A 134 -17.58 -5.74 -10.38
C ASP A 134 -18.65 -4.63 -10.32
N ASP A 135 -19.91 -4.99 -10.63
CA ASP A 135 -21.05 -4.05 -10.58
C ASP A 135 -21.45 -3.68 -9.14
N ALA A 136 -20.75 -4.20 -8.13
CA ALA A 136 -21.07 -4.00 -6.73
C ALA A 136 -20.40 -2.73 -6.20
N THR A 137 -21.20 -1.80 -5.68
CA THR A 137 -20.70 -0.53 -5.12
C THR A 137 -20.32 -0.62 -3.63
N LYS A 138 -20.64 -1.74 -2.98
CA LYS A 138 -20.51 -1.94 -1.53
C LYS A 138 -19.58 -3.09 -1.18
N PHE A 139 -18.65 -2.86 -0.25
CA PHE A 139 -17.80 -3.89 0.32
C PHE A 139 -18.56 -4.77 1.31
N SER A 140 -18.47 -6.09 1.15
CA SER A 140 -18.89 -7.05 2.17
C SER A 140 -17.83 -7.22 3.26
N ILE A 141 -18.23 -7.77 4.40
CA ILE A 141 -17.29 -8.09 5.49
C ILE A 141 -16.27 -9.14 5.02
N GLU A 142 -16.74 -10.12 4.26
CA GLU A 142 -15.93 -11.19 3.70
C GLU A 142 -14.86 -10.63 2.76
N GLU A 143 -15.23 -9.70 1.88
CA GLU A 143 -14.28 -9.06 0.96
C GLU A 143 -13.23 -8.25 1.72
N ILE A 144 -13.64 -7.47 2.73
CA ILE A 144 -12.71 -6.71 3.58
C ILE A 144 -11.74 -7.66 4.29
N ARG A 145 -12.23 -8.78 4.83
CA ARG A 145 -11.39 -9.79 5.49
C ARG A 145 -10.42 -10.45 4.51
N THR A 146 -10.87 -10.82 3.32
CA THR A 146 -10.00 -11.41 2.28
C THR A 146 -8.86 -10.45 1.92
N ILE A 147 -9.16 -9.17 1.68
CA ILE A 147 -8.12 -8.18 1.35
C ILE A 147 -7.19 -7.91 2.54
N ARG A 148 -7.73 -7.88 3.76
CA ARG A 148 -6.93 -7.77 4.98
C ARG A 148 -5.94 -8.92 5.10
N ASP A 149 -6.43 -10.16 4.98
CA ASP A 149 -5.62 -11.36 5.17
C ASP A 149 -4.57 -11.47 4.05
N LEU A 150 -4.92 -11.09 2.81
CA LEU A 150 -3.98 -10.95 1.70
C LEU A 150 -2.86 -9.94 2.02
N ALA A 151 -3.21 -8.75 2.49
CA ALA A 151 -2.24 -7.71 2.84
C ALA A 151 -1.35 -8.13 4.02
N VAL A 152 -1.90 -8.82 5.02
CA VAL A 152 -1.15 -9.37 6.16
C VAL A 152 -0.16 -10.45 5.70
N ASN A 153 -0.60 -11.38 4.85
CA ASN A 153 0.24 -12.42 4.27
C ASN A 153 1.35 -11.81 3.41
N PHE A 154 1.03 -10.79 2.63
CA PHE A 154 2.02 -10.08 1.86
C PHE A 154 3.00 -9.29 2.74
N GLY A 155 2.52 -8.71 3.85
CA GLY A 155 3.37 -8.11 4.88
C GLY A 155 4.41 -9.09 5.43
N TRP A 156 4.07 -10.38 5.59
CA TRP A 156 5.04 -11.42 5.94
C TRP A 156 6.14 -11.60 4.88
N VAL A 157 5.80 -11.50 3.59
CA VAL A 157 6.78 -11.55 2.50
C VAL A 157 7.73 -10.36 2.57
N VAL A 158 7.19 -9.17 2.82
CA VAL A 158 7.90 -7.88 2.88
C VAL A 158 8.83 -7.79 4.10
N TYR A 159 8.31 -8.06 5.30
CA TYR A 159 8.98 -7.81 6.58
C TYR A 159 9.60 -9.05 7.22
N LYS A 160 9.29 -10.26 6.73
CA LYS A 160 9.72 -11.56 7.30
C LYS A 160 9.28 -11.79 8.76
N ARG A 161 8.31 -11.01 9.23
CA ARG A 161 7.70 -11.09 10.56
C ARG A 161 6.26 -10.56 10.50
N PRO A 162 5.38 -10.97 11.42
CA PRO A 162 4.06 -10.35 11.53
C PRO A 162 4.20 -8.93 12.10
N LEU A 163 3.35 -8.02 11.60
CA LEU A 163 3.15 -6.70 12.20
C LEU A 163 1.77 -6.65 12.84
N ALA A 164 1.68 -6.17 14.08
CA ALA A 164 0.42 -6.07 14.81
C ALA A 164 -0.50 -5.01 14.20
N HIS A 165 -1.81 -5.26 14.22
CA HIS A 165 -2.80 -4.24 13.88
C HIS A 165 -2.77 -3.12 14.92
N ILE A 166 -2.70 -1.87 14.47
CA ILE A 166 -2.80 -0.69 15.32
C ILE A 166 -4.26 -0.21 15.23
N PRO A 167 -5.04 -0.29 16.32
CA PRO A 167 -6.33 0.38 16.37
C PRO A 167 -6.09 1.88 16.19
N GLY A 168 -6.64 2.45 15.12
CA GLY A 168 -6.55 3.88 14.83
C GLY A 168 -7.63 4.68 15.53
#